data_AF-A0AAJ1KXB3-F1
#
_entry.id   AF-A0AAJ1KXB3-F1
#
_cell.length_a   1.000
_cell.length_b   1.000
_cell.length_c   1.000
_cell.angle_alpha   90.00
_cell.angle_beta   90.00
_cell.angle_gamma   90.00
#
_symmetry.space_group_name_H-M   'P 1'
#
loop_
_entity.id
_entity.type
_entity.pdbx_description
1 polymer ?
#
loop_
_entity_poly.entity_id
_entity_poly.type
_entity_poly.pdbx_seq_one_letter_code
_entity_poly.pdbx_strand_id
1 'polypeptide(L)'
;MVYTGITDHARLRLMQRSRLPLHVLTDMLDKREYVDLGSKPGILKEHLLIYSRLDERWYVLIRDITSGSIVTVLPENYHDSSFIKIKESDKQSAYDLANKGRGSRSEFISINLCFNDFDGYRYSKKIYSIPVSQVDLSQESFLKSKFIKLLKRKIRENIARGLSFDDKTIEPGYTPLFLNVKFSQDKYKILYF
;
A
#
# COMPACT_ATOMS: atom_id res chain seq x y z
N MET A 1 -11.52 3.72 -14.75
CA MET A 1 -10.20 3.76 -14.06
C MET A 1 -9.65 2.35 -14.11
N VAL A 2 -8.61 2.08 -14.89
CA VAL A 2 -8.05 0.72 -15.02
C VAL A 2 -7.30 0.42 -13.73
N TYR A 3 -7.77 -0.55 -12.96
CA TYR A 3 -7.06 -1.02 -11.77
C TYR A 3 -5.70 -1.54 -12.19
N THR A 4 -4.63 -0.98 -11.65
CA THR A 4 -3.28 -1.50 -11.89
C THR A 4 -3.17 -2.87 -11.24
N GLY A 5 -3.26 -3.95 -12.04
CA GLY A 5 -3.09 -5.31 -11.54
C GLY A 5 -1.67 -5.54 -11.05
N ILE A 6 -1.48 -6.34 -10.00
CA ILE A 6 -0.16 -6.83 -9.60
C ILE A 6 -0.16 -8.34 -9.75
N THR A 7 0.66 -8.84 -10.68
CA THR A 7 0.79 -10.27 -10.95
C THR A 7 1.35 -11.04 -9.75
N ASP A 8 1.10 -12.34 -9.68
CA ASP A 8 1.66 -13.19 -8.62
C ASP A 8 3.19 -13.21 -8.64
N HIS A 9 3.79 -13.14 -9.83
CA HIS A 9 5.24 -13.01 -9.97
C HIS A 9 5.75 -11.71 -9.35
N ALA A 10 5.13 -10.57 -9.66
CA ALA A 10 5.49 -9.28 -9.06
C ALA A 10 5.33 -9.29 -7.54
N ARG A 11 4.23 -9.88 -7.04
CA ARG A 11 3.98 -10.04 -5.59
C ARG A 11 5.10 -10.84 -4.91
N LEU A 12 5.48 -11.98 -5.50
CA LEU A 12 6.58 -12.81 -5.00
C LEU A 12 7.90 -12.02 -4.98
N ARG A 13 8.22 -11.29 -6.05
CA ARG A 13 9.45 -10.49 -6.12
C ARG A 13 9.46 -9.35 -5.12
N LEU A 14 8.35 -8.66 -4.91
CA LEU A 14 8.22 -7.63 -3.88
C LEU A 14 8.54 -8.21 -2.49
N MET A 15 7.91 -9.33 -2.12
CA MET A 15 8.12 -9.99 -0.83
C MET A 15 9.56 -10.47 -0.62
N GLN A 16 10.23 -10.92 -1.68
CA GLN A 16 11.62 -11.40 -1.61
C GLN A 16 12.66 -10.28 -1.49
N ARG A 17 12.34 -9.06 -1.94
CA ARG A 17 13.34 -8.02 -2.24
C ARG A 17 13.11 -6.71 -1.51
N SER A 18 11.97 -6.55 -0.86
CA SER A 18 11.55 -5.30 -0.21
C SER A 18 10.72 -5.60 1.04
N ARG A 19 10.76 -4.67 2.00
CA ARG A 19 9.86 -4.67 3.16
C ARG A 19 8.52 -3.99 2.86
N LEU A 20 8.33 -3.45 1.65
CA LEU A 20 7.07 -2.85 1.23
C LEU A 20 5.93 -3.88 1.25
N PRO A 21 4.90 -3.68 2.07
CA PRO A 21 3.68 -4.47 1.92
C PRO A 21 3.03 -4.17 0.58
N LEU A 22 2.42 -5.19 -0.03
CA LEU A 22 1.73 -5.07 -1.32
C LEU A 22 0.74 -3.89 -1.36
N HIS A 23 -0.05 -3.70 -0.29
CA HIS A 23 -1.03 -2.62 -0.23
C HIS A 23 -0.40 -1.21 -0.20
N VAL A 24 0.84 -1.08 0.27
CA VAL A 24 1.58 0.19 0.22
C VAL A 24 2.03 0.45 -1.20
N LEU A 25 2.55 -0.58 -1.89
CA LEU A 25 2.89 -0.46 -3.31
C LEU A 25 1.67 -0.06 -4.16
N THR A 26 0.51 -0.68 -3.93
CA THR A 26 -0.74 -0.30 -4.61
C THR A 26 -1.12 1.15 -4.35
N ASP A 27 -1.06 1.61 -3.10
CA ASP A 27 -1.34 3.00 -2.72
C ASP A 27 -0.38 4.00 -3.41
N MET A 28 0.91 3.66 -3.52
CA MET A 28 1.91 4.45 -4.25
C MET A 28 1.56 4.54 -5.75
N LEU A 29 1.13 3.43 -6.36
CA LEU A 29 0.73 3.40 -7.77
C LEU A 29 -0.53 4.22 -8.03
N ASP A 30 -1.55 4.10 -7.18
CA ASP A 30 -2.81 4.82 -7.30
C ASP A 30 -2.61 6.34 -7.16
N LYS A 31 -1.69 6.75 -6.29
CA LYS A 31 -1.30 8.16 -6.07
C LYS A 31 -0.28 8.70 -7.08
N ARG A 32 0.21 7.85 -7.98
CA ARG A 32 1.29 8.18 -8.92
C ARG A 32 2.57 8.68 -8.23
N GLU A 33 2.91 8.06 -7.10
CA GLU A 33 4.17 8.30 -6.36
C GLU A 33 5.34 7.53 -7.01
N TYR A 34 5.52 7.71 -8.32
CA TYR A 34 6.56 7.08 -9.12
C TYR A 34 7.04 8.00 -10.24
N VAL A 35 8.26 7.77 -10.73
CA VAL A 35 8.80 8.41 -11.93
C VAL A 35 8.71 7.43 -13.09
N ASP A 36 8.14 7.87 -14.20
CA ASP A 36 8.17 7.09 -15.43
C ASP A 36 9.54 7.21 -16.09
N LEU A 37 10.26 6.10 -16.20
CA LEU A 37 11.57 6.04 -16.84
C LEU A 37 11.47 5.77 -18.36
N GLY A 38 10.24 5.52 -18.85
CA GLY A 38 9.95 5.20 -20.24
C GLY A 38 9.77 3.71 -20.51
N SER A 39 9.64 3.39 -21.79
CA SER A 39 9.44 2.03 -22.28
C SER A 39 10.60 1.60 -23.18
N LYS A 40 10.83 0.29 -23.26
CA LYS A 40 11.81 -0.27 -24.19
C LYS A 40 11.15 -0.49 -25.55
N PRO A 41 11.68 0.07 -26.66
CA PRO A 41 11.13 -0.18 -27.99
C PRO A 41 11.02 -1.68 -28.31
N GLY A 42 9.88 -2.10 -28.85
CA GLY A 42 9.62 -3.50 -29.24
C GLY A 42 9.27 -4.44 -28.09
N ILE A 43 9.27 -3.96 -26.84
CA ILE A 43 8.80 -4.72 -25.67
C ILE A 43 7.75 -3.83 -25.01
N LEU A 44 6.48 -4.25 -25.01
CA LEU A 44 5.33 -3.49 -24.48
C LEU A 44 5.38 -3.38 -22.94
N LYS A 45 6.46 -2.83 -22.41
CA LYS A 45 6.77 -2.70 -21.00
C LYS A 45 7.28 -1.30 -20.68
N GLU A 46 6.67 -0.70 -19.67
CA GLU A 46 7.09 0.55 -19.04
C GLU A 46 7.88 0.27 -17.77
N HIS A 47 8.82 1.14 -17.47
CA HIS A 47 9.68 1.07 -16.29
C HIS A 47 9.36 2.24 -15.37
N LEU A 48 8.91 1.95 -14.16
CA LEU A 48 8.53 2.97 -13.17
C LEU A 48 9.51 2.91 -12.00
N LEU A 49 10.09 4.05 -11.63
CA LEU A 49 10.96 4.16 -10.47
C LEU A 49 10.16 4.59 -9.25
N ILE A 50 10.29 3.84 -8.16
CA ILE A 50 9.77 4.19 -6.85
C ILE A 50 10.90 4.27 -5.83
N TYR A 51 10.71 5.08 -4.79
CA TYR A 51 11.55 5.05 -3.60
C TYR A 51 10.81 4.38 -2.44
N SER A 52 11.35 3.28 -1.94
CA SER A 52 10.86 2.63 -0.73
C SER A 52 11.42 3.33 0.49
N ARG A 53 10.55 4.02 1.23
CA ARG A 53 10.93 4.64 2.52
C ARG A 53 11.25 3.61 3.60
N LEU A 54 10.67 2.41 3.53
CA LEU A 54 10.91 1.33 4.49
C LEU A 54 12.27 0.64 4.30
N ASP A 55 12.75 0.62 3.06
CA ASP A 55 14.02 -0.01 2.69
C ASP A 55 15.14 0.99 2.46
N GLU A 56 14.82 2.29 2.41
CA GLU A 56 15.70 3.40 2.05
C GLU A 56 16.41 3.18 0.70
N ARG A 57 15.66 2.64 -0.27
CA ARG A 57 16.19 2.17 -1.57
C ARG A 57 15.21 2.39 -2.71
N TRP A 58 15.75 2.51 -3.92
CA TRP A 58 14.97 2.59 -5.15
C TRP A 58 14.66 1.20 -5.73
N TYR A 59 13.46 1.10 -6.31
CA TYR A 59 13.01 -0.09 -7.02
C TYR A 59 12.41 0.31 -8.37
N VAL A 60 12.66 -0.53 -9.38
CA VAL A 60 12.06 -0.42 -10.70
C VAL A 60 10.90 -1.42 -10.79
N LEU A 61 9.70 -0.91 -11.02
CA LEU A 61 8.52 -1.68 -11.34
C LEU A 61 8.43 -1.81 -12.84
N ILE A 62 8.24 -3.02 -13.34
CA ILE A 62 7.98 -3.26 -14.75
C ILE A 62 6.48 -3.41 -14.93
N ARG A 63 5.88 -2.51 -15.70
CA ARG A 63 4.46 -2.52 -16.05
C ARG A 63 4.30 -3.03 -17.47
N ASP A 64 3.44 -4.00 -17.66
CA ASP A 64 2.99 -4.39 -19.00
C ASP A 64 2.00 -3.33 -19.52
N ILE A 65 2.27 -2.77 -20.69
CA ILE A 65 1.48 -1.65 -21.25
C ILE A 65 0.09 -2.12 -21.66
N THR A 66 -0.03 -3.36 -22.16
CA THR A 66 -1.31 -3.88 -22.68
C THR A 66 -2.33 -4.15 -21.58
N SER A 67 -1.87 -4.71 -20.47
CA SER A 67 -2.70 -5.07 -19.32
C SER A 67 -2.69 -4.02 -18.20
N GLY A 68 -1.76 -3.07 -18.25
CA GLY A 68 -1.49 -2.11 -17.18
C GLY A 68 -0.92 -2.76 -15.91
N SER A 69 -0.60 -4.05 -15.92
CA SER A 69 -0.24 -4.80 -14.71
C SER A 69 1.25 -4.73 -14.40
N ILE A 70 1.60 -4.66 -13.12
CA ILE A 70 2.99 -4.81 -12.67
C ILE A 70 3.37 -6.29 -12.79
N VAL A 71 4.36 -6.57 -13.64
CA VAL A 71 4.84 -7.93 -13.93
C VAL A 71 6.04 -8.32 -13.08
N THR A 72 6.87 -7.36 -12.65
CA THR A 72 7.98 -7.63 -11.72
C THR A 72 8.44 -6.38 -10.98
N VAL A 73 9.20 -6.60 -9.91
CA VAL A 73 9.82 -5.58 -9.06
C VAL A 73 11.32 -5.88 -8.96
N LEU A 74 12.14 -4.92 -9.38
CA LEU A 74 13.60 -5.04 -9.42
C LEU A 74 14.23 -4.02 -8.45
N PRO A 75 15.20 -4.42 -7.62
CA PRO A 75 16.11 -3.47 -7.00
C PRO A 75 16.86 -2.70 -8.08
N GLU A 76 17.24 -1.46 -7.80
CA GLU A 76 17.96 -0.61 -8.76
C GLU A 76 19.15 -1.33 -9.44
N ASN A 77 19.96 -2.05 -8.66
CA ASN A 77 21.15 -2.75 -9.16
C ASN A 77 20.85 -3.97 -10.06
N TYR A 78 19.59 -4.40 -10.15
CA TYR A 78 19.14 -5.49 -11.03
C TYR A 78 18.53 -4.96 -12.33
N HIS A 79 18.36 -3.64 -12.44
CA HIS A 79 17.86 -3.01 -13.65
C HIS A 79 18.99 -2.90 -14.68
N ASP A 80 18.73 -3.43 -15.87
CA ASP A 80 19.67 -3.35 -16.98
C ASP A 80 19.72 -1.92 -17.52
N SER A 81 20.80 -1.21 -17.15
CA SER A 81 21.04 0.18 -17.55
C SER A 81 21.40 0.34 -19.03
N SER A 82 21.58 -0.76 -19.76
CA SER A 82 21.89 -0.74 -21.20
C SER A 82 20.77 -0.14 -22.05
N PHE A 83 19.52 -0.14 -21.54
CA PHE A 83 18.36 0.36 -22.28
C PHE A 83 17.81 1.66 -21.73
N ILE A 84 17.70 1.76 -20.40
CA ILE A 84 17.19 2.95 -19.72
C ILE A 84 18.14 3.22 -18.56
N LYS A 85 18.87 4.33 -18.63
CA LYS A 85 19.75 4.74 -17.53
C LYS A 85 18.95 5.56 -16.53
N ILE A 86 18.87 5.09 -15.29
CA ILE A 86 18.29 5.85 -14.18
C ILE A 86 19.22 7.04 -13.89
N LYS A 87 18.72 8.26 -14.07
CA LYS A 87 19.48 9.48 -13.76
C LYS A 87 19.31 9.81 -12.29
N GLU A 88 20.29 10.53 -11.73
CA GLU A 88 20.17 11.05 -10.36
C GLU A 88 18.98 12.01 -10.21
N SER A 89 18.59 12.72 -11.27
CA SER A 89 17.35 13.52 -11.29
C SER A 89 16.08 12.68 -11.11
N ASP A 90 16.07 11.47 -11.67
CA ASP A 90 14.92 10.55 -11.57
C ASP A 90 14.82 10.01 -10.14
N LYS A 91 15.97 9.67 -9.55
CA LYS A 91 16.06 9.25 -8.15
C LYS A 91 15.61 10.34 -7.19
N GLN A 92 16.08 11.57 -7.40
CA GLN A 92 15.67 12.71 -6.59
C GLN A 92 14.16 12.94 -6.72
N SER A 93 13.62 12.90 -7.94
CA SER A 93 12.18 13.05 -8.17
C SER A 93 11.35 11.94 -7.49
N ALA A 94 11.79 10.68 -7.59
CA ALA A 94 11.13 9.55 -6.91
C ALA A 94 11.21 9.67 -5.39
N TYR A 95 12.34 10.15 -4.86
CA TYR A 95 12.52 10.45 -3.45
C TYR A 95 11.57 11.56 -2.99
N ASP A 96 11.49 12.66 -3.73
CA ASP A 96 10.62 13.80 -3.41
C ASP A 96 9.15 13.40 -3.46
N LEU A 97 8.73 12.59 -4.44
CA LEU A 97 7.37 12.05 -4.54
C LEU A 97 7.03 11.17 -3.34
N ALA A 98 7.92 10.25 -2.94
CA ALA A 98 7.70 9.39 -1.78
C ALA A 98 7.65 10.18 -0.46
N ASN A 99 8.31 11.33 -0.40
CA ASN A 99 8.36 12.21 0.77
C ASN A 99 7.40 13.40 0.68
N LYS A 100 6.61 13.53 -0.40
CA LYS A 100 5.64 14.60 -0.58
C LYS A 100 4.56 14.45 0.49
N GLY A 101 4.59 15.34 1.49
CA GLY A 101 3.73 15.28 2.68
C GLY A 101 4.44 15.02 4.02
N ARG A 102 5.78 14.87 4.04
CA ARG A 102 6.59 14.69 5.27
C ARG A 102 6.44 15.79 6.32
N GLY A 103 5.87 16.94 5.97
CA GLY A 103 5.70 18.09 6.88
C GLY A 103 4.45 18.07 7.75
N SER A 104 3.44 17.26 7.43
CA SER A 104 2.22 17.20 8.25
C SER A 104 2.26 15.94 9.10
N ARG A 105 2.39 16.10 10.43
CA ARG A 105 1.88 15.07 11.35
C ARG A 105 0.49 14.73 10.85
N SER A 106 0.25 13.48 10.43
CA SER A 106 -1.08 13.07 10.02
C SER A 106 -2.04 13.51 11.11
N GLU A 107 -2.95 14.42 10.78
CA GLU A 107 -3.94 14.91 11.75
C GLU A 107 -4.83 13.78 12.22
N PHE A 108 -4.82 12.64 11.51
CA PHE A 108 -5.65 11.48 11.78
C PHE A 108 -4.84 10.17 11.86
N ILE A 109 -5.23 9.31 12.79
CA ILE A 109 -4.96 7.88 12.77
C ILE A 109 -5.98 7.22 11.85
N SER A 110 -5.51 6.58 10.77
CA SER A 110 -6.39 5.84 9.85
C SER A 110 -6.36 4.35 10.17
N ILE A 111 -7.53 3.73 10.31
CA ILE A 111 -7.65 2.27 10.46
C ILE A 111 -8.27 1.71 9.19
N ASN A 112 -7.55 0.82 8.52
CA ASN A 112 -8.01 0.14 7.32
C ASN A 112 -8.23 -1.34 7.63
N LEU A 113 -9.37 -1.87 7.23
CA LEU A 113 -9.66 -3.31 7.26
C LEU A 113 -9.24 -3.92 5.92
N CYS A 114 -8.32 -4.88 5.98
CA CYS A 114 -7.98 -5.73 4.86
C CYS A 114 -8.76 -7.04 4.98
N PHE A 115 -9.44 -7.43 3.90
CA PHE A 115 -10.31 -8.60 3.84
C PHE A 115 -10.31 -9.21 2.45
N ASN A 116 -10.71 -10.48 2.35
CA ASN A 116 -11.11 -11.06 1.08
C ASN A 116 -12.63 -10.97 0.92
N ASP A 117 -13.15 -10.73 -0.28
CA ASP A 117 -14.57 -10.92 -0.58
C ASP A 117 -14.92 -12.41 -0.71
N PHE A 118 -16.15 -12.71 -1.13
CA PHE A 118 -16.64 -14.08 -1.29
C PHE A 118 -15.91 -14.84 -2.43
N ASP A 119 -15.41 -14.13 -3.43
CA ASP A 119 -14.63 -14.67 -4.55
C ASP A 119 -13.14 -14.84 -4.19
N GLY A 120 -12.73 -14.42 -3.00
CA GLY A 120 -11.34 -14.50 -2.53
C GLY A 120 -10.45 -13.34 -2.96
N TYR A 121 -10.98 -12.34 -3.65
CA TYR A 121 -10.25 -11.12 -4.00
C TYR A 121 -9.99 -10.26 -2.77
N ARG A 122 -8.77 -9.73 -2.68
CA ARG A 122 -8.32 -8.95 -1.54
C ARG A 122 -8.64 -7.47 -1.70
N TYR A 123 -9.29 -6.91 -0.70
CA TYR A 123 -9.59 -5.48 -0.59
C TYR A 123 -8.99 -4.88 0.68
N SER A 124 -8.82 -3.56 0.66
CA SER A 124 -8.45 -2.74 1.81
C SER A 124 -9.39 -1.54 1.86
N LYS A 125 -10.16 -1.41 2.94
CA LYS A 125 -11.12 -0.31 3.13
C LYS A 125 -10.79 0.47 4.40
N LYS A 126 -10.62 1.79 4.30
CA LYS A 126 -10.50 2.67 5.47
C LYS A 126 -11.82 2.70 6.22
N ILE A 127 -11.85 2.17 7.45
CA ILE A 127 -13.05 2.06 8.28
C ILE A 127 -13.13 3.10 9.40
N TYR A 128 -11.99 3.70 9.79
CA TYR A 128 -11.96 4.84 10.71
C TYR A 128 -10.89 5.87 10.29
N SER A 129 -11.16 7.13 10.63
CA SER A 129 -10.22 8.25 10.58
C SER A 129 -10.38 9.06 11.88
N ILE A 130 -9.42 8.94 12.80
CA ILE A 130 -9.54 9.48 14.16
C ILE A 130 -8.54 10.63 14.31
N PRO A 131 -8.96 11.86 14.62
CA PRO A 131 -8.05 12.95 14.91
C PRO A 131 -7.02 12.55 15.99
N VAL A 132 -5.73 12.82 15.76
CA VAL A 132 -4.67 12.53 16.74
C VAL A 132 -4.90 13.31 18.04
N SER A 133 -5.51 14.51 17.95
CA SER A 133 -5.91 15.31 19.12
C SER A 133 -6.93 14.60 20.04
N GLN A 134 -7.68 13.62 19.54
CA GLN A 134 -8.63 12.84 20.33
C GLN A 134 -7.98 11.61 20.98
N VAL A 135 -6.69 11.34 20.71
CA VAL A 135 -5.98 10.17 21.22
C VAL A 135 -4.88 10.60 22.17
N ASP A 136 -5.23 10.65 23.46
CA ASP A 136 -4.30 10.95 24.55
C ASP A 136 -3.50 9.71 25.01
N LEU A 137 -3.26 8.78 24.09
CA LEU A 137 -2.55 7.53 24.35
C LEU A 137 -1.29 7.47 23.51
N SER A 138 -0.23 6.88 24.07
CA SER A 138 0.90 6.43 23.26
C SER A 138 0.41 5.47 22.17
N GLN A 139 1.15 5.36 21.08
CA GLN A 139 0.75 4.48 19.98
C GLN A 139 0.59 3.02 20.43
N GLU A 140 1.45 2.55 21.33
CA GLU A 140 1.36 1.20 21.87
C GLU A 140 0.11 1.01 22.74
N SER A 141 -0.18 1.98 23.60
CA SER A 141 -1.39 1.98 24.43
C SER A 141 -2.66 2.07 23.58
N PHE A 142 -2.66 2.86 22.52
CA PHE A 142 -3.77 2.95 21.57
C PHE A 142 -4.05 1.60 20.91
N LEU A 143 -3.01 0.89 20.43
CA LEU A 143 -3.15 -0.43 19.81
C LEU A 143 -3.68 -1.50 20.79
N LYS A 144 -3.45 -1.33 22.10
CA LYS A 144 -3.94 -2.20 23.18
C LYS A 144 -5.28 -1.75 23.79
N SER A 145 -5.84 -0.63 23.32
CA SER A 145 -7.02 0.01 23.89
C SER A 145 -8.29 -0.86 23.79
N LYS A 146 -9.26 -0.57 24.67
CA LYS A 146 -10.59 -1.18 24.63
C LYS A 146 -11.28 -0.95 23.27
N PHE A 147 -11.06 0.22 22.66
CA PHE A 147 -11.56 0.55 21.33
C PHE A 147 -11.09 -0.44 20.27
N ILE A 148 -9.77 -0.69 20.15
CA ILE A 148 -9.23 -1.65 19.17
C ILE A 148 -9.73 -3.08 19.44
N LYS A 149 -9.81 -3.50 20.71
CA LYS A 149 -10.35 -4.82 21.07
C LYS A 149 -11.81 -5.00 20.66
N LEU A 150 -12.65 -4.00 20.94
CA LEU A 150 -14.06 -4.01 20.57
C LEU A 150 -14.25 -3.95 19.06
N LEU A 151 -13.43 -3.16 18.35
CA LEU A 151 -13.44 -3.10 16.90
C LEU A 151 -13.14 -4.47 16.29
N LYS A 152 -12.09 -5.15 16.77
CA LYS A 152 -11.76 -6.50 16.27
C LYS A 152 -12.89 -7.48 16.49
N ARG A 153 -13.53 -7.44 17.68
CA ARG A 153 -14.68 -8.27 18.01
C ARG A 153 -15.87 -8.00 17.08
N LYS A 154 -16.26 -6.73 16.91
CA LYS A 154 -17.35 -6.32 16.01
C LYS A 154 -17.14 -6.83 14.59
N ILE A 155 -15.91 -6.74 14.08
CA ILE A 155 -15.57 -7.21 12.74
C ILE A 155 -15.72 -8.74 12.61
N ARG A 156 -15.29 -9.52 13.61
CA ARG A 156 -15.45 -10.98 13.57
C ARG A 156 -16.92 -11.40 13.67
N GLU A 157 -17.70 -10.73 14.50
CA GLU A 157 -19.11 -11.08 14.76
C GLU A 157 -20.07 -10.72 13.61
N ASN A 158 -19.67 -9.84 12.69
CA ASN A 158 -20.54 -9.33 11.63
C ASN A 158 -20.17 -9.83 10.22
N ILE A 159 -19.29 -10.82 10.10
CA ILE A 159 -18.88 -11.40 8.82
C ILE A 159 -20.08 -11.82 7.95
N ALA A 160 -21.06 -12.50 8.54
CA ALA A 160 -22.25 -12.98 7.84
C ALA A 160 -23.32 -11.90 7.56
N ARG A 161 -23.21 -10.73 8.20
CA ARG A 161 -24.21 -9.65 8.12
C ARG A 161 -23.71 -8.43 7.35
N GLY A 162 -22.43 -8.43 6.98
CA GLY A 162 -21.75 -7.25 6.47
C GLY A 162 -21.42 -6.26 7.59
N LEU A 163 -20.58 -5.28 7.27
CA LEU A 163 -20.23 -4.19 8.18
C LEU A 163 -20.73 -2.87 7.63
N SER A 164 -21.23 -2.03 8.51
CA SER A 164 -21.42 -0.61 8.22
C SER A 164 -20.61 0.25 9.20
N PHE A 165 -19.90 1.21 8.63
CA PHE A 165 -19.21 2.32 9.28
C PHE A 165 -19.78 3.60 8.66
N ASP A 166 -19.71 4.74 9.35
CA ASP A 166 -20.39 6.03 9.04
C ASP A 166 -20.86 6.20 7.57
N ASP A 167 -19.95 6.17 6.59
CA ASP A 167 -20.27 6.27 5.15
C ASP A 167 -19.83 5.06 4.29
N LYS A 168 -19.54 3.92 4.92
CA LYS A 168 -18.86 2.77 4.29
C LYS A 168 -19.43 1.43 4.70
N THR A 169 -19.94 0.70 3.72
CA THR A 169 -20.40 -0.68 3.87
C THR A 169 -19.39 -1.70 3.35
N ILE A 170 -19.28 -2.85 4.01
CA ILE A 170 -18.60 -4.03 3.49
C ILE A 170 -19.68 -5.10 3.41
N GLU A 171 -19.89 -5.62 2.20
CA GLU A 171 -20.91 -6.63 1.94
C GLU A 171 -20.67 -7.90 2.79
N PRO A 172 -21.72 -8.65 3.12
CA PRO A 172 -21.60 -9.94 3.80
C PRO A 172 -20.67 -10.93 3.11
N GLY A 173 -20.17 -11.91 3.85
CA GLY A 173 -19.35 -12.99 3.29
C GLY A 173 -17.87 -12.64 3.10
N TYR A 174 -17.41 -11.52 3.70
CA TYR A 174 -15.99 -11.17 3.68
C TYR A 174 -15.17 -11.98 4.69
N THR A 175 -13.93 -12.29 4.37
CA THR A 175 -12.97 -12.89 5.31
C THR A 175 -11.99 -11.83 5.81
N PRO A 176 -12.07 -11.36 7.07
CA PRO A 176 -11.15 -10.36 7.60
C PRO A 176 -9.75 -10.96 7.76
N LEU A 177 -8.72 -10.24 7.30
CA LEU A 177 -7.33 -10.68 7.35
C LEU A 177 -6.56 -9.95 8.46
N PHE A 178 -6.56 -8.62 8.40
CA PHE A 178 -5.89 -7.78 9.40
C PHE A 178 -6.40 -6.34 9.36
N LEU A 179 -6.16 -5.60 10.44
CA LEU A 179 -6.24 -4.15 10.47
C LEU A 179 -4.87 -3.55 10.17
N ASN A 180 -4.82 -2.56 9.29
CA ASN A 180 -3.68 -1.68 9.11
C ASN A 180 -3.96 -0.32 9.79
N VAL A 181 -3.35 -0.10 10.95
CA VAL A 181 -3.45 1.14 11.73
C VAL A 181 -2.30 2.05 11.34
N LYS A 182 -2.59 3.10 10.56
CA LYS A 182 -1.61 4.11 10.11
C LYS A 182 -1.67 5.33 11.03
N PHE A 183 -0.55 5.64 11.69
CA PHE A 183 -0.34 6.86 12.48
C PHE A 183 0.31 7.99 11.66
N SER A 184 1.03 7.62 10.60
CA SER A 184 1.53 8.52 9.57
C SER A 184 1.77 7.74 8.28
N GLN A 185 2.28 8.41 7.25
CA GLN A 185 2.61 7.78 5.96
C GLN A 185 3.67 6.68 6.08
N ASP A 186 4.57 6.76 7.07
CA ASP A 186 5.63 5.76 7.33
C ASP A 186 5.42 4.93 8.60
N LYS A 187 4.52 5.35 9.49
CA LYS A 187 4.34 4.72 10.79
C LYS A 187 3.00 4.02 10.85
N TYR A 188 3.02 2.70 10.76
CA TYR A 188 1.82 1.88 10.82
C TYR A 188 2.05 0.55 11.56
N LYS A 189 0.95 -0.09 11.97
CA LYS A 189 0.96 -1.42 12.58
C LYS A 189 -0.14 -2.31 12.00
N ILE A 190 0.24 -3.55 11.73
CA ILE A 190 -0.67 -4.60 11.27
C ILE A 190 -1.14 -5.39 12.48
N LEU A 191 -2.46 -5.51 12.64
CA LEU A 191 -3.10 -6.28 13.71
C LEU A 191 -3.93 -7.40 13.09
N TYR A 192 -3.49 -8.65 13.22
CA TYR A 192 -4.21 -9.81 12.68
C TYR A 192 -5.47 -10.13 13.47
N PHE A 193 -6.48 -10.65 12.78
CA PHE A 193 -7.71 -11.16 13.40
C PHE A 193 -7.56 -12.58 13.92
#